data_AF-A0A523URY1-F1
#
_entry.id   AF-A0A523URY1-F1
#
_cell.length_a   1.000
_cell.length_b   1.000
_cell.length_c   1.000
_cell.angle_alpha   90.00
_cell.angle_beta   90.00
_cell.angle_gamma   90.00
#
_symmetry.space_group_name_H-M   'P 1'
#
loop_
_entity.id
_entity.type
_entity.pdbx_description
1 polymer ?
#
loop_
_entity_poly.entity_id
_entity_poly.type
_entity_poly.pdbx_seq_one_letter_code
_entity_poly.pdbx_strand_id
1 'polypeptide(L)'
;MGGHKMKDPIGKCGFNCSRCGSYKENLKTNEDRQRISDGWHKYFGFRMDPQTLLRCDGCQVPQEEKPIRYINCRIRRCAVYNGVKTCAHCSAYACEEVNVNSSGHTREKVEARLGNPMPEEEYLTFVEPYQGVKHLEEIRASLAPEDIVEMTKVALRPRIVDFPENLPFSRKETSAFEALHRTITRVESADGISYARREVLKKRRRHLLKVLWAAGLHGELKKKRGLHLEIDSETYLAEKIQSSYSKAKDYFKALEKYGVHCEHVPLKKKGWLTPEGSLRKGNWYMKMSFGDDAGGPGTLRALQKYTTKLSKNHGKNAFRYFSKADMLILRKG
;
A
#
# COMPACT_ATOMS: atom_id res chain seq x y z
N MET A 1 -24.27 -36.28 -11.08
CA MET A 1 -24.31 -34.88 -11.54
C MET A 1 -25.16 -34.08 -10.58
N GLY A 2 -24.55 -33.41 -9.60
CA GLY A 2 -25.26 -32.67 -8.55
C GLY A 2 -24.61 -31.31 -8.36
N GLY A 3 -24.70 -30.44 -9.36
CA GLY A 3 -24.17 -29.08 -9.27
C GLY A 3 -25.02 -28.25 -8.32
N HIS A 4 -24.54 -28.03 -7.10
CA HIS A 4 -25.06 -26.99 -6.22
C HIS A 4 -24.97 -25.64 -6.94
N LYS A 5 -26.12 -25.10 -7.37
CA LYS A 5 -26.24 -23.74 -7.93
C LYS A 5 -25.67 -22.75 -6.90
N MET A 6 -24.55 -22.08 -7.23
CA MET A 6 -24.23 -20.82 -6.56
C MET A 6 -25.40 -19.87 -6.81
N LYS A 7 -26.09 -19.46 -5.75
CA LYS A 7 -27.28 -18.59 -5.86
C LYS A 7 -26.94 -17.15 -6.29
N ASP A 8 -25.69 -16.70 -6.15
CA ASP A 8 -25.23 -15.37 -6.55
C ASP A 8 -23.82 -15.39 -7.18
N PRO A 9 -23.52 -14.53 -8.19
CA PRO A 9 -22.17 -14.33 -8.71
C PRO A 9 -21.27 -13.68 -7.64
N ILE A 10 -20.42 -14.48 -7.01
CA ILE A 10 -19.42 -13.99 -6.05
C ILE A 10 -18.12 -13.59 -6.77
N GLY A 11 -17.66 -12.37 -6.49
CA GLY A 11 -16.39 -11.86 -6.99
C GLY A 11 -15.19 -12.61 -6.42
N LYS A 12 -14.03 -12.49 -7.05
CA LYS A 12 -12.82 -13.21 -6.62
C LYS A 12 -12.41 -12.90 -5.17
N CYS A 13 -12.72 -11.70 -4.68
CA CYS A 13 -12.47 -11.24 -3.31
C CYS A 13 -13.60 -11.58 -2.31
N GLY A 14 -14.65 -12.28 -2.73
CA GLY A 14 -15.80 -12.59 -1.89
C GLY A 14 -16.95 -11.58 -1.96
N PHE A 15 -16.77 -10.41 -2.59
CA PHE A 15 -17.87 -9.46 -2.70
C PHE A 15 -19.01 -10.06 -3.53
N ASN A 16 -20.25 -9.92 -3.07
CA ASN A 16 -21.42 -10.40 -3.78
C ASN A 16 -21.73 -9.44 -4.94
N CYS A 17 -21.44 -9.86 -6.17
CA CYS A 17 -21.62 -9.00 -7.34
C CYS A 17 -23.09 -8.81 -7.70
N SER A 18 -23.99 -9.79 -7.50
CA SER A 18 -25.42 -9.60 -7.84
C SER A 18 -26.07 -8.52 -7.00
N ARG A 19 -25.49 -8.18 -5.85
CA ARG A 19 -26.00 -7.13 -4.96
C ARG A 19 -25.13 -5.88 -4.94
N CYS A 20 -24.01 -5.89 -5.68
CA CYS A 20 -23.13 -4.74 -5.76
C CYS A 20 -23.76 -3.65 -6.63
N GLY A 21 -23.83 -2.42 -6.11
CA GLY A 21 -24.40 -1.29 -6.85
C GLY A 21 -23.72 -1.04 -8.20
N SER A 22 -22.42 -1.25 -8.32
CA SER A 22 -21.71 -1.01 -9.59
C SER A 22 -21.80 -2.17 -10.59
N TYR A 23 -22.42 -3.30 -10.23
CA TYR A 23 -22.60 -4.40 -11.17
C TYR A 23 -23.57 -4.01 -12.29
N LYS A 24 -23.27 -4.40 -13.53
CA LYS A 24 -24.00 -3.94 -14.72
C LYS A 24 -25.51 -4.16 -14.68
N GLU A 25 -25.96 -5.21 -13.98
CA GLU A 25 -27.38 -5.53 -13.82
C GLU A 25 -28.08 -4.62 -12.79
N ASN A 26 -27.33 -3.95 -11.91
CA ASN A 26 -27.84 -3.08 -10.84
C ASN A 26 -27.68 -1.58 -11.13
N LEU A 27 -26.98 -1.21 -12.21
CA LEU A 27 -26.66 0.17 -12.56
C LEU A 27 -27.23 0.52 -13.94
N LYS A 28 -28.55 0.74 -14.03
CA LYS A 28 -29.26 0.94 -15.31
C LYS A 28 -29.59 2.40 -15.59
N THR A 29 -29.94 3.18 -14.57
CA THR A 29 -30.40 4.56 -14.75
C THR A 29 -29.50 5.59 -14.05
N ASN A 30 -29.80 6.87 -14.22
CA ASN A 30 -29.10 7.94 -13.50
C ASN A 30 -29.48 7.96 -12.01
N GLU A 31 -30.72 7.56 -11.70
CA GLU A 31 -31.22 7.40 -10.34
C GLU A 31 -30.45 6.28 -9.61
N ASP A 32 -30.16 5.17 -10.29
CA ASP A 32 -29.29 4.11 -9.73
C ASP A 32 -27.91 4.66 -9.36
N ARG A 33 -27.29 5.43 -10.27
CA ARG A 33 -25.98 6.04 -10.06
C ARG A 33 -25.97 6.96 -8.84
N GLN A 34 -27.00 7.80 -8.72
CA GLN A 34 -27.15 8.72 -7.60
C GLN A 34 -27.33 7.95 -6.29
N ARG A 35 -28.25 6.98 -6.25
CA ARG A 35 -28.52 6.13 -5.09
C ARG A 35 -27.27 5.43 -4.57
N ILE A 36 -26.46 4.87 -5.47
CA ILE A 36 -25.23 4.16 -5.09
C ILE A 36 -24.15 5.11 -4.59
N SER A 37 -23.98 6.26 -5.24
CA SER A 37 -23.06 7.30 -4.76
C SER A 37 -23.42 7.78 -3.35
N ASP A 38 -24.70 8.04 -3.11
CA ASP A 38 -25.20 8.49 -1.81
C ASP A 38 -25.09 7.39 -0.75
N GLY A 39 -25.39 6.14 -1.09
CA GLY A 39 -25.19 5.00 -0.20
C GLY A 39 -23.72 4.80 0.18
N TRP A 40 -22.79 4.85 -0.77
CA TRP A 40 -21.36 4.75 -0.46
C TRP A 40 -20.85 5.92 0.37
N HIS A 41 -21.36 7.14 0.11
CA HIS A 41 -21.02 8.29 0.93
C HIS A 41 -21.55 8.13 2.35
N LYS A 42 -22.83 7.75 2.50
CA LYS A 42 -23.47 7.52 3.79
C LYS A 42 -22.78 6.41 4.58
N TYR A 43 -22.57 5.23 4.00
CA TYR A 43 -22.15 4.02 4.72
C TYR A 43 -20.63 3.75 4.72
N PHE A 44 -19.88 4.35 3.81
CA PHE A 44 -18.43 4.19 3.76
C PHE A 44 -17.65 5.52 3.77
N GLY A 45 -18.33 6.67 3.70
CA GLY A 45 -17.71 7.98 3.83
C GLY A 45 -16.97 8.46 2.58
N PHE A 46 -16.98 7.69 1.48
CA PHE A 46 -16.41 8.12 0.21
C PHE A 46 -17.52 8.39 -0.79
N ARG A 47 -17.38 9.48 -1.56
CA ARG A 47 -18.33 9.84 -2.61
C ARG A 47 -17.67 9.65 -3.96
N MET A 48 -18.43 9.11 -4.89
CA MET A 48 -18.03 8.97 -6.28
C MET A 48 -18.99 9.78 -7.14
N ASP A 49 -18.48 10.51 -8.12
CA ASP A 49 -19.36 11.21 -9.05
C ASP A 49 -20.25 10.18 -9.77
N PRO A 50 -21.59 10.24 -9.63
CA PRO A 50 -22.53 9.34 -10.30
C PRO A 50 -22.26 9.18 -11.81
N GLN A 51 -21.82 10.24 -12.48
CA GLN A 51 -21.54 10.25 -13.92
C GLN A 51 -20.28 9.46 -14.27
N THR A 52 -19.36 9.31 -13.32
CA THR A 52 -18.13 8.51 -13.49
C THR A 52 -18.32 7.04 -13.15
N LEU A 53 -19.47 6.65 -12.59
CA LEU A 53 -19.74 5.25 -12.27
C LEU A 53 -19.75 4.38 -13.55
N LEU A 54 -19.11 3.22 -13.51
CA LEU A 54 -19.03 2.31 -14.65
C LEU A 54 -19.85 1.07 -14.34
N ARG A 55 -20.56 0.57 -15.35
CA ARG A 55 -21.24 -0.71 -15.30
C ARG A 55 -20.18 -1.81 -15.31
N CYS A 56 -19.91 -2.37 -14.13
CA CYS A 56 -18.90 -3.41 -13.95
C CYS A 56 -19.46 -4.75 -14.42
N ASP A 57 -18.72 -5.44 -15.29
CA ASP A 57 -19.04 -6.80 -15.74
C ASP A 57 -18.79 -7.86 -14.66
N GLY A 58 -18.14 -7.49 -13.57
CA GLY A 58 -17.77 -8.41 -12.50
C GLY A 58 -16.41 -9.08 -12.72
N CYS A 59 -15.98 -9.83 -11.69
CA CYS A 59 -14.65 -10.41 -11.67
C CYS A 59 -14.57 -11.82 -12.28
N GLN A 60 -15.70 -12.46 -12.55
CA GLN A 60 -15.76 -13.81 -13.11
C GLN A 60 -15.81 -13.83 -14.64
N VAL A 61 -16.13 -12.72 -15.29
CA VAL A 61 -16.08 -12.60 -16.75
C VAL A 61 -14.62 -12.73 -17.23
N PRO A 62 -14.34 -13.64 -18.19
CA PRO A 62 -13.02 -13.85 -18.78
C PRO A 62 -12.40 -12.56 -19.35
N GLN A 63 -11.07 -12.52 -19.47
CA GLN A 63 -10.39 -11.29 -19.92
C GLN A 63 -10.53 -11.08 -21.43
N GLU A 64 -10.71 -12.17 -22.17
CA GLU A 64 -10.85 -12.28 -23.63
C GLU A 64 -12.11 -11.54 -24.11
N GLU A 65 -13.15 -11.52 -23.28
CA GLU A 65 -14.40 -10.78 -23.49
C GLU A 65 -14.27 -9.27 -23.22
N LYS A 66 -13.06 -8.79 -22.87
CA LYS A 66 -12.75 -7.39 -22.59
C LYS A 66 -13.71 -6.72 -21.58
N PRO A 67 -13.94 -7.32 -20.40
CA PRO A 67 -14.90 -6.82 -19.42
C PRO A 67 -14.52 -5.44 -18.89
N ILE A 68 -15.53 -4.58 -18.77
CA ILE A 68 -15.45 -3.30 -18.09
C ILE A 68 -15.35 -3.58 -16.58
N ARG A 69 -14.27 -3.09 -15.97
CA ARG A 69 -14.06 -3.22 -14.52
C ARG A 69 -13.66 -1.88 -13.94
N TYR A 70 -14.27 -1.55 -12.81
CA TYR A 70 -14.10 -0.25 -12.17
C TYR A 70 -12.66 0.02 -11.68
N ILE A 71 -11.99 -1.03 -11.23
CA ILE A 71 -10.69 -0.95 -10.56
C ILE A 71 -9.70 -1.95 -11.13
N ASN A 72 -8.45 -1.50 -11.26
CA ASN A 72 -7.31 -2.39 -11.47
C ASN A 72 -6.98 -3.17 -10.17
N CYS A 73 -7.89 -4.05 -9.78
CA CYS A 73 -7.86 -4.78 -8.52
C CYS A 73 -6.74 -5.83 -8.51
N ARG A 74 -5.82 -5.70 -7.54
CA ARG A 74 -4.71 -6.64 -7.36
C ARG A 74 -5.15 -8.03 -6.89
N ILE A 75 -6.24 -8.12 -6.11
CA ILE A 75 -6.79 -9.41 -5.63
C ILE A 75 -7.34 -10.21 -6.80
N ARG A 76 -8.11 -9.56 -7.69
CA ARG A 76 -8.58 -10.18 -8.94
C ARG A 76 -7.41 -10.70 -9.78
N ARG A 77 -6.39 -9.86 -10.02
CA ARG A 77 -5.19 -10.26 -10.78
C ARG A 77 -4.47 -11.44 -10.13
N CYS A 78 -4.35 -11.45 -8.80
CA CYS A 78 -3.75 -12.55 -8.06
C CYS A 78 -4.54 -13.86 -8.19
N ALA A 79 -5.87 -13.78 -8.09
CA ALA A 79 -6.72 -14.95 -8.23
C ALA A 79 -6.70 -15.51 -9.67
N VAL A 80 -6.67 -14.65 -10.69
CA VAL A 80 -6.42 -15.06 -12.09
C VAL A 80 -5.03 -15.70 -12.24
N TYR A 81 -4.00 -15.08 -11.66
CA TYR A 81 -2.63 -15.59 -11.71
C TYR A 81 -2.47 -16.97 -11.06
N ASN A 82 -3.24 -17.25 -10.01
CA ASN A 82 -3.28 -18.55 -9.34
C ASN A 82 -4.28 -19.54 -9.99
N GLY A 83 -5.01 -19.14 -11.04
CA GLY A 83 -6.02 -20.00 -11.66
C GLY A 83 -7.24 -20.30 -10.77
N VAL A 84 -7.50 -19.51 -9.73
CA VAL A 84 -8.59 -19.77 -8.77
C VAL A 84 -9.88 -19.01 -9.09
N LYS A 85 -11.02 -19.67 -8.83
CA LYS A 85 -12.36 -19.09 -9.02
C LYS A 85 -12.61 -17.94 -8.05
N THR A 86 -12.37 -18.17 -6.76
CA THR A 86 -12.37 -17.15 -5.70
C THR A 86 -11.17 -17.35 -4.79
N CYS A 87 -10.84 -16.38 -3.95
CA CYS A 87 -9.78 -16.52 -2.96
C CYS A 87 -10.01 -17.72 -2.02
N ALA A 88 -11.25 -18.17 -1.81
CA ALA A 88 -11.56 -19.35 -1.02
C ALA A 88 -10.96 -20.64 -1.61
N HIS A 89 -10.64 -20.68 -2.90
CA HIS A 89 -10.03 -21.85 -3.54
C HIS A 89 -8.49 -21.83 -3.48
N CYS A 90 -7.88 -20.81 -2.85
CA CYS A 90 -6.43 -20.67 -2.77
C CYS A 90 -5.91 -21.29 -1.47
N SER A 91 -4.81 -22.05 -1.49
CA SER A 91 -4.21 -22.62 -0.28
C SER A 91 -3.74 -21.57 0.74
N ALA A 92 -3.40 -20.36 0.27
CA ALA A 92 -2.99 -19.25 1.14
C ALA A 92 -4.17 -18.47 1.75
N TYR A 93 -5.41 -18.92 1.59
CA TYR A 93 -6.57 -18.27 2.22
C TYR A 93 -6.67 -18.64 3.71
N ALA A 94 -6.93 -17.70 4.62
CA ALA A 94 -7.10 -16.26 4.41
C ALA A 94 -5.75 -15.51 4.44
N CYS A 95 -5.46 -14.68 3.43
CA CYS A 95 -4.24 -13.87 3.39
C CYS A 95 -4.49 -12.40 3.77
N GLU A 96 -3.42 -11.69 4.17
CA GLU A 96 -3.46 -10.27 4.58
C GLU A 96 -4.20 -9.39 3.56
N GLU A 97 -4.00 -9.61 2.26
CA GLU A 97 -4.60 -8.78 1.21
C GLU A 97 -6.13 -8.92 1.14
N VAL A 98 -6.66 -10.12 1.39
CA VAL A 98 -8.12 -10.37 1.43
C VAL A 98 -8.72 -9.81 2.71
N ASN A 99 -8.03 -10.00 3.83
CA ASN A 99 -8.47 -9.47 5.12
C ASN A 99 -8.53 -7.95 5.11
N VAL A 100 -7.48 -7.27 4.62
CA VAL A 100 -7.45 -5.81 4.48
C VAL A 100 -8.54 -5.31 3.53
N ASN A 101 -8.87 -6.06 2.48
CA ASN A 101 -9.92 -5.67 1.54
C ASN A 101 -11.34 -5.80 2.12
N SER A 102 -11.54 -6.64 3.13
CA SER A 102 -12.87 -6.92 3.69
C SER A 102 -13.06 -6.34 5.10
N SER A 103 -12.00 -5.93 5.78
CA SER A 103 -12.02 -5.53 7.20
C SER A 103 -12.80 -4.25 7.49
N GLY A 104 -13.18 -3.46 6.49
CA GLY A 104 -13.88 -2.18 6.66
C GLY A 104 -15.42 -2.23 6.58
N HIS A 105 -16.01 -3.38 6.26
CA HIS A 105 -17.40 -3.45 5.77
C HIS A 105 -18.36 -4.25 6.67
N THR A 106 -18.15 -4.23 7.99
CA THR A 106 -19.08 -4.92 8.93
C THR A 106 -20.20 -4.01 9.41
N ARG A 107 -21.35 -4.58 9.81
CA ARG A 107 -22.48 -3.80 10.33
C ARG A 107 -22.04 -2.95 11.51
N GLU A 108 -21.36 -3.56 12.47
CA GLU A 108 -20.91 -2.95 13.72
C GLU A 108 -20.00 -1.76 13.45
N LYS A 109 -19.08 -1.86 12.47
CA LYS A 109 -18.18 -0.76 12.10
C LYS A 109 -18.93 0.40 11.45
N VAL A 110 -19.93 0.11 10.62
CA VAL A 110 -20.71 1.18 9.98
C VAL A 110 -21.64 1.85 10.98
N GLU A 111 -22.34 1.09 11.83
CA GLU A 111 -23.21 1.61 12.88
C GLU A 111 -22.43 2.43 13.91
N ALA A 112 -21.27 1.94 14.37
CA ALA A 112 -20.40 2.69 15.27
C ALA A 112 -19.94 4.02 14.67
N ARG A 113 -19.70 4.07 13.35
CA ARG A 113 -19.35 5.32 12.65
C ARG A 113 -20.54 6.27 12.49
N LEU A 114 -21.74 5.73 12.27
CA LEU A 114 -22.97 6.52 12.10
C LEU A 114 -23.60 6.93 13.43
N GLY A 115 -23.23 6.30 14.54
CA GLY A 115 -23.79 6.53 15.87
C GLY A 115 -25.22 6.03 16.04
N ASN A 116 -25.75 5.25 15.09
CA ASN A 116 -27.13 4.77 15.09
C ASN A 116 -27.22 3.36 14.48
N PRO A 117 -28.20 2.53 14.88
CA PRO A 117 -28.49 1.26 14.24
C PRO A 117 -28.84 1.42 12.75
N MET A 118 -28.43 0.45 11.94
CA MET A 118 -28.71 0.43 10.51
C MET A 118 -29.98 -0.39 10.23
N PRO A 119 -30.93 0.12 9.41
CA PRO A 119 -32.04 -0.70 8.93
C PRO A 119 -31.56 -1.94 8.17
N GLU A 120 -32.25 -3.06 8.34
CA GLU A 120 -31.84 -4.34 7.74
C GLU A 120 -31.73 -4.26 6.21
N GLU A 121 -32.68 -3.62 5.55
CA GLU A 121 -32.69 -3.43 4.09
C GLU A 121 -31.46 -2.65 3.59
N GLU A 122 -31.06 -1.62 4.33
CA GLU A 122 -29.90 -0.79 4.01
C GLU A 122 -28.60 -1.57 4.22
N TYR A 123 -28.50 -2.37 5.29
CA TYR A 123 -27.38 -3.28 5.51
C TYR A 123 -27.24 -4.28 4.36
N LEU A 124 -28.34 -4.93 4.02
CA LEU A 124 -28.43 -5.93 2.96
C LEU A 124 -28.09 -5.34 1.58
N THR A 125 -28.35 -4.05 1.36
CA THR A 125 -28.08 -3.36 0.09
C THR A 125 -26.66 -2.81 0.02
N PHE A 126 -26.17 -2.16 1.08
CA PHE A 126 -24.96 -1.34 1.01
C PHE A 126 -23.77 -1.90 1.77
N VAL A 127 -23.96 -2.81 2.72
CA VAL A 127 -22.86 -3.30 3.59
C VAL A 127 -22.58 -4.77 3.35
N GLU A 128 -23.60 -5.62 3.47
CA GLU A 128 -23.50 -7.07 3.33
C GLU A 128 -22.80 -7.51 2.03
N PRO A 129 -23.06 -6.92 0.85
CA PRO A 129 -22.40 -7.34 -0.39
C PRO A 129 -20.88 -7.18 -0.37
N TYR A 130 -20.34 -6.34 0.52
CA TYR A 130 -18.92 -6.06 0.67
C TYR A 130 -18.28 -6.86 1.83
N GLN A 131 -19.02 -7.75 2.50
CA GLN A 131 -18.49 -8.67 3.51
C GLN A 131 -17.78 -9.86 2.88
N GLY A 132 -16.71 -9.59 2.12
CA GLY A 132 -16.05 -10.60 1.30
C GLY A 132 -15.57 -11.84 2.07
N VAL A 133 -14.99 -11.65 3.25
CA VAL A 133 -14.52 -12.77 4.10
C VAL A 133 -15.66 -13.70 4.50
N LYS A 134 -16.83 -13.17 4.89
CA LYS A 134 -18.03 -13.97 5.23
C LYS A 134 -18.39 -14.91 4.09
N HIS A 135 -18.56 -14.38 2.87
CA HIS A 135 -18.90 -15.21 1.70
C HIS A 135 -17.78 -16.19 1.31
N LEU A 136 -16.51 -15.80 1.48
CA LEU A 136 -15.40 -16.70 1.18
C LEU A 136 -15.28 -17.84 2.19
N GLU A 137 -15.61 -17.61 3.46
CA GLU A 137 -15.68 -18.66 4.49
C GLU A 137 -16.79 -19.67 4.18
N GLU A 138 -17.98 -19.19 3.82
CA GLU A 138 -19.10 -20.04 3.37
C GLU A 138 -18.71 -20.89 2.15
N ILE A 139 -18.06 -20.28 1.14
CA ILE A 139 -17.55 -21.02 -0.02
C ILE A 139 -16.50 -22.03 0.44
N ARG A 140 -15.51 -21.61 1.24
CA ARG A 140 -14.40 -22.47 1.68
C ARG A 140 -14.90 -23.68 2.44
N ALA A 141 -15.92 -23.53 3.29
CA ALA A 141 -16.53 -24.62 4.05
C ALA A 141 -17.20 -25.67 3.17
N SER A 142 -17.60 -25.30 1.95
CA SER A 142 -18.21 -26.21 0.97
C SER A 142 -17.20 -26.92 0.04
N LEU A 143 -15.91 -26.53 0.09
CA LEU A 143 -14.88 -27.06 -0.82
C LEU A 143 -14.29 -28.37 -0.30
N ALA A 144 -14.08 -29.33 -1.21
CA ALA A 144 -13.26 -30.50 -0.94
C ALA A 144 -11.77 -30.13 -0.97
N PRO A 145 -10.87 -30.93 -0.36
CA PRO A 145 -9.43 -30.68 -0.42
C PRO A 145 -8.88 -30.53 -1.85
N GLU A 146 -9.47 -31.24 -2.82
CA GLU A 146 -9.07 -31.24 -4.22
C GLU A 146 -9.46 -29.94 -4.95
N ASP A 147 -10.44 -29.20 -4.42
CA ASP A 147 -10.82 -27.87 -4.94
C ASP A 147 -9.84 -26.77 -4.51
N ILE A 148 -8.92 -27.08 -3.59
CA ILE A 148 -7.93 -26.14 -3.08
C ILE A 148 -6.68 -26.16 -3.97
N VAL A 149 -6.46 -25.06 -4.67
CA VAL A 149 -5.30 -24.85 -5.53
C VAL A 149 -4.15 -24.25 -4.73
N GLU A 150 -2.97 -24.86 -4.83
CA GLU A 150 -1.75 -24.32 -4.22
C GLU A 150 -1.42 -22.95 -4.79
N MET A 151 -1.15 -21.98 -3.91
CA MET A 151 -0.82 -20.62 -4.32
C MET A 151 0.48 -20.58 -5.14
N THR A 152 0.44 -19.97 -6.32
CA THR A 152 1.64 -19.67 -7.09
C THR A 152 2.51 -18.64 -6.33
N LYS A 153 3.70 -19.09 -5.92
CA LYS A 153 4.67 -18.28 -5.18
C LYS A 153 5.46 -17.39 -6.15
N VAL A 154 5.57 -16.10 -5.82
CA VAL A 154 6.39 -15.14 -6.57
C VAL A 154 7.39 -14.44 -5.65
N ALA A 155 8.38 -13.80 -6.28
CA ALA A 155 9.39 -13.00 -5.60
C ALA A 155 9.29 -11.51 -5.98
N LEU A 156 9.69 -10.64 -5.05
CA LEU A 156 10.05 -9.25 -5.28
C LEU A 156 11.54 -9.09 -5.06
N ARG A 157 12.30 -9.11 -6.15
CA ARG A 157 13.75 -8.87 -6.17
C ARG A 157 14.04 -7.56 -6.91
N PRO A 158 14.19 -6.44 -6.19
CA PRO A 158 14.57 -5.17 -6.80
C PRO A 158 15.89 -5.32 -7.54
N ARG A 159 16.06 -4.62 -8.67
CA ARG A 159 17.35 -4.54 -9.34
C ARG A 159 18.29 -3.70 -8.49
N ILE A 160 19.32 -4.33 -7.94
CA ILE A 160 20.34 -3.71 -7.08
C ILE A 160 21.68 -3.71 -7.80
N VAL A 161 22.50 -2.69 -7.53
CA VAL A 161 23.92 -2.65 -7.92
C VAL A 161 24.76 -3.05 -6.71
N ASP A 162 25.75 -3.91 -6.92
CA ASP A 162 26.65 -4.37 -5.85
C ASP A 162 27.41 -3.20 -5.21
N PHE A 163 27.79 -3.39 -3.95
CA PHE A 163 28.53 -2.36 -3.23
C PHE A 163 29.93 -2.18 -3.84
N PRO A 164 30.36 -0.96 -4.17
CA PRO A 164 31.65 -0.73 -4.79
C PRO A 164 32.82 -1.01 -3.84
N GLU A 165 33.84 -1.67 -4.37
CA GLU A 165 35.14 -1.81 -3.71
C GLU A 165 36.00 -0.54 -3.87
N ASN A 166 37.04 -0.41 -3.03
CA ASN A 166 38.07 0.62 -3.11
C ASN A 166 37.53 2.05 -3.08
N LEU A 167 36.64 2.35 -2.12
CA LEU A 167 36.15 3.70 -1.90
C LEU A 167 37.22 4.59 -1.24
N PRO A 168 37.34 5.88 -1.63
CA PRO A 168 38.33 6.81 -1.09
C PRO A 168 37.92 7.38 0.28
N PHE A 169 37.40 6.54 1.17
CA PHE A 169 36.93 6.95 2.50
C PHE A 169 37.59 6.13 3.61
N SER A 170 37.53 6.66 4.83
CA SER A 170 37.95 5.91 6.02
C SER A 170 37.15 4.61 6.19
N ARG A 171 37.71 3.60 6.86
CA ARG A 171 37.00 2.35 7.16
C ARG A 171 35.64 2.58 7.83
N LYS A 172 35.56 3.57 8.73
CA LYS A 172 34.34 3.96 9.44
C LYS A 172 33.28 4.53 8.48
N GLU A 173 33.67 5.40 7.57
CA GLU A 173 32.76 5.95 6.55
C GLU A 173 32.31 4.88 5.56
N THR A 174 33.22 4.03 5.09
CA THR A 174 32.89 2.90 4.22
C THR A 174 31.87 1.97 4.87
N SER A 175 32.06 1.64 6.15
CA SER A 175 31.10 0.83 6.93
C SER A 175 29.72 1.49 7.03
N ALA A 176 29.65 2.82 7.11
CA ALA A 176 28.39 3.55 7.11
C ALA A 176 27.68 3.51 5.75
N PHE A 177 28.42 3.58 4.64
CA PHE A 177 27.86 3.40 3.30
C PHE A 177 27.38 1.96 3.07
N GLU A 178 28.12 0.96 3.56
CA GLU A 178 27.69 -0.45 3.51
C GLU A 178 26.41 -0.67 4.30
N ALA A 179 26.30 -0.09 5.50
CA ALA A 179 25.07 -0.14 6.29
C ALA A 179 23.89 0.48 5.53
N LEU A 180 24.08 1.65 4.92
CA LEU A 180 23.07 2.29 4.09
C LEU A 180 22.68 1.43 2.88
N HIS A 181 23.65 0.82 2.21
CA HIS A 181 23.42 -0.08 1.06
C HIS A 181 22.57 -1.27 1.49
N ARG A 182 22.92 -1.95 2.59
CA ARG A 182 22.12 -3.04 3.16
C ARG A 182 20.69 -2.61 3.48
N THR A 183 20.49 -1.40 4.03
CA THR A 183 19.14 -0.88 4.28
C THR A 183 18.36 -0.72 2.98
N ILE A 184 18.90 -0.01 1.97
CA ILE A 184 18.20 0.24 0.70
C ILE A 184 17.87 -1.06 -0.03
N THR A 185 18.76 -2.05 0.01
CA THR A 185 18.59 -3.34 -0.69
C THR A 185 17.55 -4.25 -0.04
N ARG A 186 17.45 -4.25 1.29
CA ARG A 186 16.50 -5.09 2.04
C ARG A 186 15.05 -4.58 2.04
N VAL A 187 14.83 -3.28 1.88
CA VAL A 187 13.50 -2.66 1.97
C VAL A 187 12.48 -3.38 1.07
N GLU A 188 11.52 -4.10 1.64
CA GLU A 188 10.45 -4.77 0.90
C GLU A 188 10.91 -5.79 -0.15
N SER A 189 12.09 -6.39 0.03
CA SER A 189 12.49 -7.58 -0.72
C SER A 189 11.85 -8.81 -0.07
N ALA A 190 11.27 -9.70 -0.86
CA ALA A 190 10.57 -10.88 -0.34
C ALA A 190 10.47 -12.00 -1.38
N ASP A 191 10.52 -13.24 -0.93
CA ASP A 191 10.31 -14.45 -1.74
C ASP A 191 9.10 -15.23 -1.19
N GLY A 192 8.53 -16.14 -1.99
CA GLY A 192 7.46 -17.04 -1.52
C GLY A 192 6.11 -16.34 -1.29
N ILE A 193 5.91 -15.13 -1.80
CA ILE A 193 4.70 -14.33 -1.55
C ILE A 193 3.67 -14.47 -2.66
N SER A 194 2.42 -14.05 -2.40
CA SER A 194 1.37 -13.98 -3.42
C SER A 194 1.61 -12.85 -4.43
N TYR A 195 1.01 -12.95 -5.61
CA TYR A 195 1.02 -11.86 -6.60
C TYR A 195 0.46 -10.55 -6.01
N ALA A 196 -0.66 -10.60 -5.29
CA ALA A 196 -1.26 -9.40 -4.69
C ALA A 196 -0.29 -8.75 -3.69
N ARG A 197 0.38 -9.56 -2.87
CA ARG A 197 1.37 -9.06 -1.90
C ARG A 197 2.55 -8.42 -2.63
N ARG A 198 3.07 -9.05 -3.69
CA ARG A 198 4.17 -8.48 -4.50
C ARG A 198 3.82 -7.08 -5.02
N GLU A 199 2.61 -6.88 -5.54
CA GLU A 199 2.17 -5.57 -6.04
C GLU A 199 2.09 -4.51 -4.92
N VAL A 200 1.64 -4.90 -3.72
CA VAL A 200 1.65 -4.02 -2.54
C VAL A 200 3.06 -3.66 -2.12
N LEU A 201 3.94 -4.65 -1.97
CA LEU A 201 5.32 -4.43 -1.55
C LEU A 201 6.08 -3.58 -2.57
N LYS A 202 5.85 -3.78 -3.88
CA LYS A 202 6.45 -2.95 -4.94
C LYS A 202 6.06 -1.47 -4.80
N LYS A 203 4.79 -1.17 -4.52
CA LYS A 203 4.32 0.20 -4.29
C LYS A 203 4.88 0.75 -2.99
N ARG A 204 4.83 -0.03 -1.89
CA ARG A 204 5.34 0.35 -0.58
C ARG A 204 6.83 0.67 -0.64
N ARG A 205 7.66 -0.20 -1.25
CA ARG A 205 9.10 0.01 -1.47
C ARG A 205 9.40 1.40 -2.03
N ARG A 206 8.71 1.77 -3.11
CA ARG A 206 8.91 3.09 -3.75
C ARG A 206 8.68 4.24 -2.76
N HIS A 207 7.63 4.15 -1.94
CA HIS A 207 7.34 5.19 -0.95
C HIS A 207 8.36 5.20 0.20
N LEU A 208 8.75 4.04 0.73
CA LEU A 208 9.76 3.96 1.79
C LEU A 208 11.10 4.55 1.33
N LEU A 209 11.52 4.22 0.11
CA LEU A 209 12.74 4.79 -0.47
C LEU A 209 12.63 6.29 -0.73
N LYS A 210 11.44 6.81 -1.05
CA LYS A 210 11.22 8.25 -1.17
C LYS A 210 11.35 8.97 0.17
N VAL A 211 10.90 8.36 1.27
CA VAL A 211 11.10 8.91 2.62
C VAL A 211 12.61 9.04 2.92
N LEU A 212 13.37 7.97 2.69
CA LEU A 212 14.84 7.99 2.85
C LEU A 212 15.50 9.04 1.93
N TRP A 213 15.09 9.08 0.65
CA TRP A 213 15.60 10.03 -0.33
C TRP A 213 15.37 11.48 0.10
N ALA A 214 14.14 11.83 0.48
CA ALA A 214 13.79 13.19 0.88
C ALA A 214 14.52 13.61 2.15
N ALA A 215 14.58 12.73 3.15
CA ALA A 215 15.34 12.98 4.38
C ALA A 215 16.82 13.18 4.08
N GLY A 216 17.43 12.33 3.26
CA GLY A 216 18.83 12.44 2.88
C GLY A 216 19.16 13.72 2.11
N LEU A 217 18.35 14.04 1.09
CA LEU A 217 18.66 15.15 0.19
C LEU A 217 18.35 16.52 0.81
N HIS A 218 17.26 16.62 1.56
CA HIS A 218 16.73 17.90 2.04
C HIS A 218 16.71 18.04 3.55
N GLY A 219 16.94 16.96 4.30
CA GLY A 219 16.84 16.98 5.74
C GLY A 219 17.92 17.84 6.39
N GLU A 220 17.50 18.68 7.34
CA GLU A 220 18.40 19.44 8.17
C GLU A 220 18.92 18.56 9.32
N LEU A 221 20.23 18.53 9.51
CA LEU A 221 20.84 17.71 10.56
C LEU A 221 20.72 18.38 11.93
N LYS A 222 20.00 17.74 12.85
CA LYS A 222 19.81 18.19 14.23
C LYS A 222 20.49 17.24 15.22
N LYS A 223 20.97 17.80 16.34
CA LYS A 223 21.61 17.05 17.44
C LYS A 223 20.76 16.99 18.72
N LYS A 224 19.69 17.78 18.80
CA LYS A 224 18.85 17.89 20.00
C LYS A 224 18.07 16.59 20.19
N ARG A 225 18.27 15.89 21.31
CA ARG A 225 17.68 14.56 21.59
C ARG A 225 18.13 13.46 20.62
N GLY A 226 19.42 13.46 20.27
CA GLY A 226 20.03 12.49 19.35
C GLY A 226 20.21 13.04 17.94
N LEU A 227 21.12 12.43 17.17
CA LEU A 227 21.40 12.86 15.79
C LEU A 227 20.26 12.38 14.86
N HIS A 228 19.59 13.32 14.20
CA HIS A 228 18.48 13.03 13.30
C HIS A 228 18.39 14.07 12.18
N LEU A 229 17.61 13.76 11.14
CA LEU A 229 17.26 14.66 10.06
C LEU A 229 15.83 15.16 10.26
N GLU A 230 15.62 16.46 10.10
CA GLU A 230 14.30 17.07 10.06
C GLU A 230 13.98 17.51 8.63
N ILE A 231 12.82 17.09 8.13
CA ILE A 231 12.26 17.58 6.85
C ILE A 231 10.93 18.27 7.12
N ASP A 232 10.80 19.49 6.63
CA ASP A 232 9.55 20.25 6.75
C ASP A 232 8.44 19.65 5.88
N SER A 233 7.20 20.00 6.21
CA SER A 233 6.00 19.54 5.50
C SER A 233 5.98 19.88 4.00
N GLU A 234 6.59 20.99 3.59
CA GLU A 234 6.55 21.48 2.21
C GLU A 234 7.44 20.61 1.33
N THR A 235 8.66 20.37 1.81
CA THR A 235 9.63 19.46 1.22
C THR A 235 9.07 18.03 1.14
N TYR A 236 8.48 17.52 2.23
CA TYR A 236 7.90 16.17 2.25
C TYR A 236 6.82 16.00 1.17
N LEU A 237 5.92 16.99 1.04
CA LEU A 237 4.85 16.95 0.05
C LEU A 237 5.37 17.15 -1.38
N ALA A 238 6.38 18.00 -1.58
CA ALA A 238 7.01 18.24 -2.88
C ALA A 238 7.65 16.97 -3.47
N GLU A 239 8.21 16.10 -2.61
CA GLU A 239 8.75 14.79 -3.00
C GLU A 239 7.68 13.75 -3.37
N LYS A 240 6.40 14.15 -3.35
CA LYS A 240 5.24 13.29 -3.64
C LYS A 240 5.30 12.01 -2.81
N ILE A 241 5.65 12.17 -1.53
CA ILE A 241 5.49 11.13 -0.51
C ILE A 241 3.99 11.05 -0.17
N GLN A 242 3.56 9.94 0.43
CA GLN A 242 2.17 9.74 0.80
C GLN A 242 1.66 10.82 1.76
N SER A 243 0.62 11.53 1.35
CA SER A 243 -0.02 12.59 2.14
C SER A 243 -1.07 12.07 3.10
N SER A 244 -1.66 10.89 2.87
CA SER A 244 -2.55 10.27 3.85
C SER A 244 -1.77 9.95 5.13
N TYR A 245 -2.17 10.57 6.26
CA TYR A 245 -1.42 10.49 7.51
C TYR A 245 -1.34 9.05 8.06
N SER A 246 -2.45 8.31 8.01
CA SER A 246 -2.47 6.90 8.42
C SER A 246 -1.48 6.06 7.61
N LYS A 247 -1.47 6.22 6.28
CA LYS A 247 -0.53 5.50 5.42
C LYS A 247 0.92 5.96 5.62
N ALA A 248 1.16 7.24 5.93
CA ALA A 248 2.48 7.73 6.28
C ALA A 248 2.99 7.05 7.56
N LYS A 249 2.14 6.93 8.59
CA LYS A 249 2.48 6.17 9.81
C LYS A 249 2.77 4.70 9.52
N ASP A 250 1.98 4.05 8.66
CA ASP A 250 2.24 2.67 8.26
C ASP A 250 3.61 2.50 7.58
N TYR A 251 4.02 3.50 6.79
CA TYR A 251 5.32 3.53 6.15
C TYR A 251 6.46 3.75 7.15
N PHE A 252 6.28 4.63 8.13
CA PHE A 252 7.26 4.84 9.19
C PHE A 252 7.43 3.57 10.02
N LYS A 253 6.34 2.93 10.40
CA LYS A 253 6.36 1.62 11.07
C LYS A 253 7.01 0.53 10.23
N ALA A 254 6.81 0.53 8.91
CA ALA A 254 7.47 -0.41 8.02
C ALA A 254 9.00 -0.19 7.96
N LEU A 255 9.45 1.05 8.08
CA LEU A 255 10.87 1.42 8.09
C LEU A 255 11.60 0.96 9.37
N GLU A 256 10.89 0.87 10.49
CA GLU A 256 11.46 0.38 11.77
C GLU A 256 12.04 -1.04 11.65
N LYS A 257 11.48 -1.88 10.77
CA LYS A 257 12.00 -3.24 10.49
C LYS A 257 13.42 -3.25 9.90
N TYR A 258 13.89 -2.10 9.43
CA TYR A 258 15.21 -1.90 8.84
C TYR A 258 16.05 -0.93 9.68
N GLY A 259 15.68 -0.73 10.96
CA GLY A 259 16.36 0.16 11.89
C GLY A 259 16.28 1.64 11.51
N VAL A 260 15.26 2.04 10.74
CA VAL A 260 15.02 3.44 10.39
C VAL A 260 13.80 3.93 11.14
N HIS A 261 13.98 4.93 11.99
CA HIS A 261 12.92 5.51 12.79
C HIS A 261 12.47 6.82 12.18
N CYS A 262 11.18 6.92 11.86
CA CYS A 262 10.56 8.13 11.36
C CYS A 262 9.43 8.57 12.28
N GLU A 263 9.37 9.86 12.60
CA GLU A 263 8.34 10.43 13.46
C GLU A 263 7.71 11.64 12.76
N HIS A 264 6.38 11.70 12.73
CA HIS A 264 5.67 12.92 12.37
C HIS A 264 5.52 13.79 13.62
N VAL A 265 6.00 15.03 13.56
CA VAL A 265 5.96 15.97 14.69
C VAL A 265 5.10 17.19 14.35
N PRO A 266 3.89 17.31 14.93
CA PRO A 266 3.06 18.49 14.76
C PRO A 266 3.63 19.68 15.55
N LEU A 267 3.68 20.85 14.92
CA LEU A 267 4.07 22.11 15.57
C LEU A 267 2.89 22.82 16.25
N LYS A 268 1.67 22.46 15.86
CA LYS A 268 0.42 22.96 16.44
C LYS A 268 -0.53 21.81 16.73
N LYS A 269 -1.45 21.98 17.69
CA LYS A 269 -2.46 20.97 18.01
C LYS A 269 -3.40 20.65 16.83
N LYS A 270 -3.67 21.62 15.96
CA LYS A 270 -4.59 21.52 14.82
C LYS A 270 -3.99 22.20 13.57
N GLY A 271 -4.60 21.95 12.41
CA GLY A 271 -4.28 22.65 11.15
C GLY A 271 -3.23 21.97 10.25
N TRP A 272 -2.60 20.88 10.71
CA TRP A 272 -1.66 20.08 9.91
C TRP A 272 -2.35 18.91 9.17
N LEU A 273 -3.63 18.66 9.45
CA LEU A 273 -4.42 17.59 8.83
C LEU A 273 -5.70 18.17 8.18
N THR A 274 -6.10 17.61 7.05
CA THR A 274 -7.44 17.84 6.48
C THR A 274 -8.48 17.03 7.25
N PRO A 275 -9.77 17.41 7.19
CA PRO A 275 -10.84 16.59 7.77
C PRO A 275 -10.82 15.13 7.28
N GLU A 276 -10.38 14.91 6.04
CA GLU A 276 -10.27 13.61 5.39
C GLU A 276 -8.98 12.84 5.77
N GLY A 277 -8.18 13.37 6.70
CA GLY A 277 -6.99 12.68 7.21
C GLY A 277 -5.74 12.81 6.33
N SER A 278 -5.68 13.81 5.44
CA SER A 278 -4.49 14.09 4.65
C SER A 278 -3.61 15.18 5.28
N LEU A 279 -2.29 15.05 5.17
CA LEU A 279 -1.32 16.02 5.65
C LEU A 279 -1.41 17.32 4.83
N ARG A 280 -1.51 18.45 5.52
CA ARG A 280 -1.51 19.80 4.95
C ARG A 280 -0.09 20.35 4.85
N LYS A 281 0.10 21.37 4.03
CA LYS A 281 1.32 22.19 4.04
C LYS A 281 1.36 23.02 5.33
N GLY A 282 2.52 23.08 5.98
CA GLY A 282 2.80 23.86 7.18
C GLY A 282 2.39 23.19 8.50
N ASN A 283 2.95 23.71 9.61
CA ASN A 283 2.63 23.34 10.99
C ASN A 283 3.00 21.90 11.42
N TRP A 284 3.90 21.22 10.71
CA TRP A 284 4.52 19.96 11.13
C TRP A 284 5.83 19.71 10.37
N TYR A 285 6.63 18.79 10.89
CA TYR A 285 7.82 18.28 10.22
C TYR A 285 7.99 16.78 10.51
N MET A 286 8.82 16.10 9.72
CA MET A 286 9.18 14.70 9.93
C MET A 286 10.60 14.60 10.48
N LYS A 287 10.81 13.78 11.50
CA LYS A 287 12.13 13.38 11.97
C LYS A 287 12.52 12.03 11.37
N MET A 288 13.81 11.83 11.12
CA MET A 288 14.36 10.54 10.77
C MET A 288 15.72 10.28 11.41
N SER A 289 15.89 9.09 11.99
CA SER A 289 17.16 8.59 12.49
C SER A 289 17.38 7.13 12.09
N PHE A 290 18.62 6.66 12.24
CA PHE A 290 18.98 5.25 12.14
C PHE A 290 19.29 4.73 13.54
N GLY A 291 18.75 3.56 13.88
CA GLY A 291 19.13 2.80 15.05
C GLY A 291 20.54 2.21 14.91
N ASP A 292 21.11 1.73 16.01
CA ASP A 292 22.47 1.18 16.03
C ASP A 292 22.60 -0.08 15.17
N ASP A 293 21.54 -0.88 15.09
CA ASP A 293 21.42 -2.06 14.22
C ASP A 293 21.49 -1.72 12.72
N ALA A 294 21.14 -0.48 12.36
CA ALA A 294 21.26 0.06 11.02
C ALA A 294 22.48 1.00 10.84
N GLY A 295 23.45 0.96 11.75
CA GLY A 295 24.71 1.72 11.70
C GLY A 295 24.62 3.16 12.24
N GLY A 296 23.48 3.53 12.82
CA GLY A 296 23.32 4.70 13.67
C GLY A 296 23.64 6.04 12.99
N PRO A 297 24.20 7.02 13.75
CA PRO A 297 24.56 8.34 13.25
C PRO A 297 25.49 8.35 12.02
N GLY A 298 26.32 7.31 11.85
CA GLY A 298 27.21 7.17 10.70
C GLY A 298 26.41 7.00 9.39
N THR A 299 25.46 6.06 9.40
CA THR A 299 24.56 5.78 8.26
C THR A 299 23.72 7.00 7.89
N LEU A 300 23.26 7.77 8.88
CA LEU A 300 22.51 9.02 8.65
C LEU A 300 23.32 10.05 7.83
N ARG A 301 24.61 10.22 8.14
CA ARG A 301 25.52 11.12 7.39
C ARG A 301 25.86 10.55 6.02
N ALA A 302 26.07 9.24 5.93
CA ALA A 302 26.29 8.54 4.66
C ALA A 302 25.10 8.74 3.72
N LEU A 303 23.87 8.70 4.25
CA LEU A 303 22.66 8.97 3.48
C LEU A 303 22.69 10.37 2.86
N GLN A 304 22.91 11.42 3.66
CA GLN A 304 22.99 12.79 3.14
C GLN A 304 24.07 12.93 2.06
N LYS A 305 25.28 12.45 2.34
CA LYS A 305 26.42 12.52 1.40
C LYS A 305 26.09 11.79 0.08
N TYR A 306 25.47 10.62 0.16
CA TYR A 306 25.09 9.83 -1.01
C TYR A 306 23.99 10.50 -1.84
N THR A 307 22.90 10.96 -1.21
CA THR A 307 21.79 11.60 -1.92
C THR A 307 22.20 12.92 -2.55
N THR A 308 23.00 13.74 -1.87
CA THR A 308 23.56 14.98 -2.43
C THR A 308 24.43 14.69 -3.65
N LYS A 309 25.32 13.68 -3.56
CA LYS A 309 26.20 13.32 -4.68
C LYS A 309 25.41 12.81 -5.89
N LEU A 310 24.40 11.96 -5.67
CA LEU A 310 23.50 11.52 -6.73
C LEU A 310 22.73 12.68 -7.36
N SER A 311 22.17 13.58 -6.54
CA SER A 311 21.41 14.74 -7.03
C SER A 311 22.28 15.64 -7.91
N LYS A 312 23.51 15.95 -7.46
CA LYS A 312 24.48 16.75 -8.23
C LYS A 312 24.83 16.12 -9.58
N ASN A 313 24.99 14.80 -9.66
CA ASN A 313 25.47 14.12 -10.85
C ASN A 313 24.36 13.66 -11.81
N HIS A 314 23.14 13.45 -11.33
CA HIS A 314 22.06 12.85 -12.11
C HIS A 314 20.76 13.69 -12.13
N GLY A 315 20.71 14.80 -11.39
CA GLY A 315 19.55 15.71 -11.35
C GLY A 315 18.24 14.96 -11.14
N LYS A 316 17.27 15.19 -12.04
CA LYS A 316 15.94 14.54 -12.01
C LYS A 316 15.96 13.01 -12.02
N ASN A 317 17.06 12.39 -12.47
CA ASN A 317 17.21 10.94 -12.53
C ASN A 317 17.84 10.34 -11.28
N ALA A 318 18.28 11.16 -10.31
CA ALA A 318 19.05 10.72 -9.16
C ALA A 318 18.32 9.68 -8.29
N PHE A 319 17.01 9.86 -8.06
CA PHE A 319 16.20 8.88 -7.32
C PHE A 319 16.21 7.48 -7.97
N ARG A 320 16.33 7.39 -9.30
CA ARG A 320 16.41 6.10 -10.01
C ARG A 320 17.65 5.32 -9.59
N TYR A 321 18.80 5.98 -9.48
CA TYR A 321 20.07 5.39 -9.02
C TYR A 321 20.01 5.04 -7.53
N PHE A 322 19.47 5.96 -6.71
CA PHE A 322 19.23 5.70 -5.29
C PHE A 322 18.39 4.43 -5.06
N SER A 323 17.32 4.26 -5.84
CA SER A 323 16.41 3.10 -5.69
C SER A 323 17.04 1.74 -5.99
N LYS A 324 18.18 1.74 -6.69
CA LYS A 324 19.00 0.58 -7.03
C LYS A 324 20.20 0.41 -6.09
N ALA A 325 20.36 1.27 -5.09
CA ALA A 325 21.55 1.38 -4.27
C ALA A 325 22.85 1.54 -5.09
N ASP A 326 22.77 2.24 -6.24
CA ASP A 326 23.93 2.45 -7.11
C ASP A 326 24.92 3.43 -6.47
N MET A 327 25.88 2.88 -5.73
CA MET A 327 26.89 3.63 -4.99
C MET A 327 28.19 3.81 -5.78
N LEU A 328 28.25 3.42 -7.07
CA LEU A 328 29.44 3.60 -7.91
C LEU A 328 29.87 5.08 -8.00
N ILE A 329 28.92 6.01 -7.86
CA ILE A 329 29.20 7.45 -7.84
C ILE A 329 30.13 7.87 -6.71
N LEU A 330 30.22 7.07 -5.64
CA LEU A 330 31.09 7.34 -4.50
C LEU A 330 32.58 7.15 -4.82
N ARG A 331 32.93 6.43 -5.90
CA ARG A 331 34.33 6.21 -6.33
C ARG A 331 35.01 7.47 -6.86
N LYS A 332 34.25 8.39 -7.45
CA LYS A 332 34.77 9.64 -8.00
C LYS A 332 34.79 10.66 -6.88
N GLY A 333 35.94 11.16 -6.45
CA GLY A 333 36.08 12.17 -5.36
C GLY A 333 35.05 13.27 -5.43
#